data_AF-C2FZW4-F1
#
_entry.id   AF-C2FZW4-F1
#
_cell.length_a   1.000
_cell.length_b   1.000
_cell.length_c   1.000
_cell.angle_alpha   90.00
_cell.angle_beta   90.00
_cell.angle_gamma   90.00
#
_symmetry.space_group_name_H-M   'P 1'
#
loop_
_entity.id
_entity.type
_entity.pdbx_description
1 polymer ?
#
loop_
_entity_poly.entity_id
_entity_poly.type
_entity_poly.pdbx_seq_one_letter_code
_entity_poly.pdbx_strand_id
1 'polypeptide(L)'
;MLIIRKNFALAGVILCLLSGMLPMLKVPIKGNWNLYQTDEALFFITYCIIGITGLLFFIRQLKGYRLMTRIAAGWYLLSISAVYFKINNYFGWKFADGLLSKAIHMRWGWIVYLVGILCLLISTRQLKQAEQNV
;
A
#
# COMPACT_ATOMS: atom_id res chain seq x y z
N MET A 1 -7.76 -0.62 -26.63
CA MET A 1 -7.22 -1.87 -26.04
C MET A 1 -6.25 -1.52 -24.90
N LEU A 2 -6.18 -2.36 -23.86
CA LEU A 2 -5.43 -2.07 -22.62
C LEU A 2 -4.12 -2.86 -22.66
N ILE A 3 -2.99 -2.20 -22.41
CA ILE A 3 -1.67 -2.83 -22.42
C ILE A 3 -1.12 -2.81 -20.99
N ILE A 4 -0.55 -3.94 -20.55
CA ILE A 4 0.13 -4.06 -19.26
C ILE A 4 1.63 -4.22 -19.47
N ARG A 5 2.42 -3.36 -18.82
CA ARG A 5 3.89 -3.48 -18.72
C ARG A 5 4.24 -4.51 -17.65
N LYS A 6 4.51 -5.75 -18.08
CA LYS A 6 4.75 -6.90 -17.19
C LYS A 6 5.79 -6.63 -16.09
N ASN A 7 6.92 -6.02 -16.43
CA ASN A 7 8.00 -5.75 -15.48
C ASN A 7 7.53 -4.82 -14.34
N PHE A 8 6.79 -3.76 -14.66
CA PHE A 8 6.25 -2.84 -13.67
C PHE A 8 5.11 -3.45 -12.85
N ALA A 9 4.26 -4.27 -13.49
CA ALA A 9 3.20 -5.00 -12.78
C ALA A 9 3.78 -5.95 -11.74
N LEU A 10 4.77 -6.75 -12.13
CA LEU A 10 5.42 -7.73 -11.25
C LEU A 10 6.22 -7.04 -10.14
N ALA A 11 7.02 -6.02 -10.49
CA ALA A 11 7.74 -5.21 -9.51
C ALA A 11 6.79 -4.55 -8.51
N GLY A 12 5.67 -4.00 -8.99
CA GLY A 12 4.66 -3.38 -8.13
C GLY A 12 4.04 -4.35 -7.14
N VAL A 13 3.66 -5.55 -7.58
CA VAL A 13 3.13 -6.60 -6.69
C VAL A 13 4.19 -7.00 -5.65
N ILE A 14 5.42 -7.27 -6.09
CA ILE A 14 6.51 -7.69 -5.19
C ILE A 14 6.82 -6.62 -4.15
N LEU A 15 6.97 -5.35 -4.56
CA LEU A 15 7.26 -4.24 -3.65
C LEU A 15 6.14 -4.03 -2.63
N CYS A 16 4.88 -4.13 -3.05
CA CYS A 16 3.74 -4.06 -2.13
C CYS A 16 3.76 -5.20 -1.11
N LEU A 17 4.04 -6.44 -1.53
CA LEU A 17 4.15 -7.59 -0.62
C LEU A 17 5.33 -7.46 0.35
N LEU A 18 6.48 -6.99 -0.13
CA LEU A 18 7.65 -6.77 0.72
C LEU A 18 7.38 -5.67 1.74
N SER A 19 6.72 -4.58 1.33
CA SER A 19 6.45 -3.45 2.21
C SER A 19 5.77 -3.84 3.53
N GLY A 20 4.85 -4.82 3.51
CA GLY A 20 4.18 -5.29 4.72
C GLY A 20 5.10 -6.00 5.73
N MET A 21 6.26 -6.48 5.28
CA MET A 21 7.30 -7.11 6.12
C MET A 21 8.29 -6.09 6.67
N LEU A 22 8.29 -4.87 6.13
CA LEU A 22 9.18 -3.79 6.50
C LEU A 22 8.65 -2.99 7.70
N PRO A 23 9.52 -2.24 8.40
CA PRO A 23 9.12 -1.29 9.44
C PRO A 23 8.08 -0.30 8.93
N MET A 24 6.84 -0.39 9.42
CA MET A 24 5.78 0.58 9.15
C MET A 24 5.67 1.61 10.27
N LEU A 25 5.94 1.18 11.52
CA LEU A 25 5.93 2.04 12.70
C LEU A 25 7.13 1.77 13.61
N LYS A 26 7.55 2.80 14.33
CA LYS A 26 8.46 2.68 15.47
C LYS A 26 7.65 2.84 16.75
N VAL A 27 7.62 1.81 17.60
CA VAL A 27 7.04 1.92 18.95
C VAL A 27 8.19 1.89 19.97
N PRO A 28 8.26 2.84 20.92
CA PRO A 28 9.40 2.97 21.84
C PRO A 28 9.64 1.74 22.71
N ILE A 29 8.56 1.03 23.12
CA ILE A 29 8.64 -0.05 24.10
C ILE A 29 8.92 -1.41 23.45
N LYS A 30 8.45 -1.64 22.22
CA LYS A 30 8.50 -2.96 21.55
C LYS A 30 9.42 -3.04 20.33
N GLY A 31 10.08 -1.95 19.92
CA GLY A 31 11.02 -1.98 18.78
C GLY A 31 10.34 -1.87 17.41
N ASN A 32 10.90 -2.54 16.39
CA ASN A 32 10.49 -2.44 14.99
C ASN A 32 9.12 -3.12 14.74
N TRP A 33 8.12 -2.36 14.26
CA TRP A 33 6.79 -2.89 13.94
C TRP A 33 6.57 -2.87 12.44
N ASN A 34 6.39 -4.05 11.87
CA ASN A 34 5.89 -4.21 10.51
C ASN A 34 4.34 -4.21 10.49
N LEU A 35 3.76 -4.33 9.30
CA LEU A 35 2.32 -4.14 9.13
C LEU A 35 1.51 -5.21 9.88
N TYR A 36 1.96 -6.47 9.86
CA TYR A 36 1.22 -7.57 10.51
C TYR A 36 1.17 -7.44 12.03
N GLN A 37 2.17 -6.82 12.67
CA GLN A 37 2.17 -6.60 14.12
C GLN A 37 1.40 -5.35 14.53
N THR A 38 1.26 -4.39 13.60
CA THR A 38 0.65 -3.08 13.85
C THR A 38 -0.86 -3.14 13.95
N ASP A 39 -1.48 -3.76 12.96
CA ASP A 39 -2.93 -3.82 12.86
C ASP A 39 -3.27 -4.99 11.93
N GLU A 40 -3.73 -6.09 12.52
CA GLU A 40 -3.99 -7.33 11.78
C GLU A 40 -5.02 -7.10 10.67
N ALA A 41 -6.07 -6.30 10.94
CA ALA A 41 -7.09 -5.99 9.93
C ALA A 41 -6.50 -5.20 8.76
N LEU A 42 -5.70 -4.17 9.04
CA LEU A 42 -5.02 -3.38 8.00
C LEU A 42 -4.09 -4.25 7.16
N PHE A 43 -3.36 -5.16 7.81
CA PHE A 43 -2.50 -6.14 7.16
C PHE A 43 -3.30 -7.07 6.23
N PHE A 44 -4.33 -7.74 6.74
CA PHE A 44 -5.14 -8.69 5.98
C PHE A 44 -5.79 -8.04 4.76
N ILE A 45 -6.42 -6.86 4.93
CA ILE A 45 -7.07 -6.17 3.82
C ILE A 45 -6.04 -5.77 2.75
N THR A 46 -4.86 -5.28 3.17
CA THR A 46 -3.78 -4.92 2.24
C THR A 46 -3.32 -6.12 1.43
N TYR A 47 -3.00 -7.26 2.07
CA TYR A 47 -2.56 -8.45 1.35
C TYR A 47 -3.67 -9.08 0.51
N CYS A 48 -4.94 -9.00 0.92
CA CYS A 48 -6.07 -9.42 0.09
C CYS A 48 -6.15 -8.58 -1.20
N ILE A 49 -6.08 -7.25 -1.10
CA ILE A 49 -6.13 -6.36 -2.27
C ILE A 49 -4.95 -6.64 -3.20
N ILE A 50 -3.73 -6.74 -2.67
CA ILE A 50 -2.53 -7.01 -3.47
C ILE A 50 -2.55 -8.42 -4.05
N GLY A 51 -3.02 -9.41 -3.29
CA GLY A 51 -3.16 -10.80 -3.73
C GLY A 51 -4.16 -10.95 -4.88
N ILE A 52 -5.34 -10.34 -4.76
CA ILE A 52 -6.33 -10.29 -5.86
C ILE A 52 -5.76 -9.56 -7.07
N THR A 53 -5.04 -8.45 -6.86
CA THR A 53 -4.36 -7.71 -7.94
C THR A 53 -3.35 -8.60 -8.68
N GLY A 54 -2.53 -9.34 -7.93
CA GLY A 54 -1.58 -10.31 -8.49
C GLY A 54 -2.27 -11.45 -9.24
N LEU A 55 -3.35 -12.01 -8.69
CA LEU A 55 -4.15 -13.05 -9.33
C LEU A 55 -4.69 -12.58 -10.68
N LEU A 56 -5.31 -11.39 -10.73
CA LEU A 56 -5.87 -10.81 -11.95
C LEU A 56 -4.81 -10.57 -13.02
N PHE A 57 -3.58 -10.23 -12.61
CA PHE A 57 -2.43 -10.16 -13.52
C PHE A 57 -2.10 -11.53 -14.11
N PHE A 58 -2.03 -12.59 -13.28
CA PHE A 58 -1.71 -13.95 -13.71
C PHE A 58 -2.76 -14.54 -14.66
N ILE A 59 -4.05 -14.37 -14.36
CA ILE A 59 -5.14 -14.84 -15.24
C ILE A 59 -5.38 -13.94 -16.47
N ARG A 60 -4.51 -12.93 -16.68
CA ARG A 60 -4.55 -11.98 -17.81
C ARG A 60 -5.87 -11.19 -17.91
N GLN A 61 -6.55 -10.97 -16.79
CA GLN A 61 -7.80 -10.22 -16.74
C GLN A 61 -7.48 -8.71 -16.63
N LEU A 62 -7.28 -8.08 -17.79
CA LEU A 62 -6.70 -6.72 -17.88
C LEU A 62 -7.59 -5.62 -17.27
N LYS A 63 -8.92 -5.73 -17.44
CA LYS A 63 -9.88 -4.72 -16.97
C LYS A 63 -9.94 -4.68 -15.44
N GLY A 64 -10.03 -5.85 -14.83
CA GLY A 64 -10.06 -6.07 -13.39
C GLY A 64 -8.71 -5.74 -12.77
N TYR A 65 -7.59 -6.13 -13.39
CA TYR A 65 -6.26 -5.73 -12.92
C TYR A 65 -6.14 -4.20 -12.81
N ARG A 66 -6.61 -3.47 -13.84
CA ARG A 66 -6.61 -1.99 -13.82
C ARG A 66 -7.52 -1.41 -12.75
N LEU A 67 -8.70 -2.00 -12.54
CA LEU A 67 -9.60 -1.58 -11.47
C LEU A 67 -8.95 -1.80 -10.10
N MET A 68 -8.43 -3.00 -9.85
CA MET A 68 -7.79 -3.36 -8.59
C MET A 68 -6.54 -2.55 -8.31
N THR A 69 -5.77 -2.19 -9.33
CA THR A 69 -4.64 -1.26 -9.20
C THR A 69 -5.08 0.12 -8.67
N ARG A 70 -6.23 0.63 -9.13
CA ARG A 70 -6.79 1.89 -8.62
C ARG A 70 -7.33 1.74 -7.20
N ILE A 71 -7.99 0.61 -6.91
CA ILE A 71 -8.45 0.28 -5.55
C ILE A 71 -7.26 0.20 -4.60
N ALA A 72 -6.16 -0.45 -5.00
CA ALA A 72 -4.93 -0.53 -4.21
C ALA A 72 -4.34 0.86 -3.94
N ALA A 73 -4.35 1.76 -4.93
CA ALA A 73 -3.90 3.13 -4.74
C ALA A 73 -4.81 3.93 -3.79
N GLY A 74 -6.13 3.78 -3.91
CA GLY A 74 -7.08 4.37 -2.96
C GLY A 74 -6.91 3.83 -1.54
N TRP A 75 -6.73 2.51 -1.42
CA TRP A 75 -6.47 1.83 -0.15
C TRP A 75 -5.16 2.30 0.50
N TYR A 76 -4.11 2.55 -0.28
CA TYR A 76 -2.87 3.13 0.23
C TYR A 76 -3.12 4.49 0.90
N LEU A 77 -3.88 5.38 0.25
CA LEU A 77 -4.23 6.69 0.83
C LEU A 77 -5.10 6.56 2.07
N LEU A 78 -6.06 5.64 2.08
CA LEU A 78 -6.91 5.37 3.24
C LEU A 78 -6.10 4.79 4.41
N SER A 79 -5.25 3.81 4.16
CA SER A 79 -4.44 3.15 5.19
C SER A 79 -3.43 4.09 5.83
N ILE A 80 -2.70 4.89 5.04
CA ILE A 80 -1.76 5.86 5.58
C ILE A 80 -2.48 6.94 6.40
N SER A 81 -3.66 7.38 5.96
CA SER A 81 -4.48 8.36 6.69
C SER A 81 -5.03 7.78 7.98
N ALA A 82 -5.55 6.55 7.96
CA ALA A 82 -6.06 5.87 9.14
C ALA A 82 -4.97 5.70 10.20
N VAL A 83 -3.77 5.28 9.79
CA VAL A 83 -2.62 5.14 10.69
C VAL A 83 -2.16 6.51 11.21
N TYR A 84 -2.12 7.52 10.35
CA TYR A 84 -1.80 8.90 10.76
C TYR A 84 -2.78 9.43 11.81
N PHE A 85 -4.09 9.29 11.61
CA PHE A 85 -5.10 9.72 12.58
C PHE A 85 -5.05 8.92 13.88
N LYS A 86 -4.74 7.62 13.81
CA LYS A 86 -4.55 6.75 14.97
C LYS A 86 -3.36 7.21 15.83
N ILE A 87 -2.25 7.58 15.20
CA ILE A 87 -1.04 8.07 15.90
C ILE A 87 -1.25 9.46 16.50
N ASN A 88 -1.92 10.35 15.76
CA ASN A 88 -2.22 11.71 16.20
C ASN A 88 -3.44 11.79 17.13
N ASN A 89 -3.99 10.64 17.54
CA ASN A 89 -4.98 10.51 18.60
C ASN A 89 -6.27 11.32 18.38
N TYR A 90 -6.73 11.39 17.13
CA TYR A 90 -8.01 12.03 16.79
C TYR A 90 -9.24 11.32 17.38
N PHE A 91 -9.06 10.14 17.99
CA PHE A 91 -10.12 9.32 18.59
C PHE A 91 -10.27 9.45 20.12
N GLY A 92 -9.52 10.35 20.78
CA GLY A 92 -9.94 10.99 22.04
C GLY A 92 -9.80 10.19 23.35
N TRP A 93 -8.72 9.44 23.56
CA TRP A 93 -8.47 8.75 24.85
C TRP A 93 -7.42 9.48 25.70
N LYS A 94 -7.87 10.53 26.40
CA LYS A 94 -7.10 11.55 27.17
C LYS A 94 -5.99 11.08 28.12
N PHE A 95 -5.87 9.79 28.45
CA PHE A 95 -4.94 9.30 29.47
C PHE A 95 -3.59 8.78 28.91
N ALA A 96 -3.50 8.51 27.61
CA ALA A 96 -2.27 8.01 26.95
C ALA A 96 -1.62 9.03 25.99
N ASP A 97 -2.18 10.25 25.91
CA ASP A 97 -1.99 11.20 24.81
C ASP A 97 -0.58 11.81 24.71
N GLY A 98 0.08 12.06 25.84
CA GLY A 98 1.35 12.79 25.85
C GLY A 98 2.58 11.94 25.50
N LEU A 99 2.56 10.64 25.85
CA LEU A 99 3.74 9.76 25.77
C LEU A 99 3.73 8.86 24.53
N LEU A 100 2.56 8.40 24.08
CA LEU A 100 2.45 7.53 22.89
C LEU A 100 2.52 8.32 21.58
N SER A 101 1.83 9.46 21.47
CA SER A 101 1.77 10.24 20.21
C SER A 101 3.13 10.80 19.81
N LYS A 102 3.94 11.22 20.79
CA LYS A 102 5.32 11.70 20.57
C LYS A 102 6.30 10.60 20.23
N ALA A 103 5.97 9.34 20.47
CA ALA A 103 6.90 8.24 20.34
C ALA A 103 6.63 7.35 19.12
N ILE A 104 5.39 7.30 18.63
CA ILE A 104 5.02 6.49 17.47
C ILE A 104 5.27 7.28 16.19
N HIS A 105 6.26 6.83 15.41
CA HIS A 105 6.64 7.47 14.15
C HIS A 105 6.46 6.53 12.97
N MET A 106 5.97 7.09 11.85
CA MET A 106 5.92 6.42 10.56
C MET A 106 7.34 6.05 10.10
N ARG A 107 7.51 4.86 9.55
CA ARG A 107 8.80 4.36 9.05
C ARG A 107 8.76 4.18 7.53
N TRP A 108 9.91 3.77 6.97
CA TRP A 108 10.17 3.69 5.54
C TRP A 108 9.41 2.59 4.80
N GLY A 109 8.76 1.65 5.50
CA GLY A 109 7.86 0.66 4.87
C GLY A 109 6.75 1.33 4.05
N TRP A 110 6.24 2.48 4.50
CA TRP A 110 5.24 3.27 3.76
C TRP A 110 5.76 3.81 2.43
N ILE A 111 7.06 4.12 2.38
CA ILE A 111 7.73 4.60 1.16
C ILE A 111 7.85 3.44 0.18
N VAL A 112 8.26 2.25 0.63
CA VAL A 112 8.33 1.05 -0.21
C VAL A 112 6.95 0.67 -0.74
N TYR A 113 5.91 0.79 0.11
CA TYR A 113 4.54 0.55 -0.32
C TYR A 113 4.10 1.55 -1.40
N LEU A 114 4.41 2.85 -1.21
CA LEU A 114 4.13 3.88 -2.21
C LEU A 114 4.79 3.58 -3.56
N VAL A 115 6.08 3.21 -3.55
CA VAL A 115 6.81 2.85 -4.77
C VAL A 115 6.13 1.66 -5.46
N GLY A 116 5.73 0.63 -4.70
CA GLY A 116 4.97 -0.50 -5.22
C GLY A 116 3.66 -0.08 -5.88
N ILE A 117 2.88 0.80 -5.24
CA ILE A 117 1.63 1.34 -5.79
C ILE A 117 1.87 2.14 -7.08
N LEU A 118 2.91 2.99 -7.12
CA LEU A 118 3.27 3.73 -8.33
C LEU A 118 3.66 2.79 -9.47
N CYS A 119 4.43 1.74 -9.20
CA CYS A 119 4.75 0.70 -10.18
C CYS A 119 3.49 0.02 -10.72
N LEU A 120 2.53 -0.35 -9.86
CA LEU A 120 1.24 -0.91 -10.28
C LEU A 120 0.47 0.07 -11.17
N LEU A 121 0.36 1.35 -10.79
CA LEU A 121 -0.37 2.37 -11.56
C LEU A 121 0.23 2.56 -12.96
N ILE A 122 1.55 2.74 -13.04
CA ILE A 122 2.29 2.95 -14.29
C ILE A 122 2.28 1.69 -15.18
N SER A 123 2.07 0.52 -14.59
CA SER A 123 2.01 -0.73 -15.35
C SER A 123 0.84 -0.77 -16.34
N THR A 124 -0.26 -0.06 -16.07
CA THR A 124 -1.44 -0.04 -16.94
C THR A 124 -1.42 1.17 -17.89
N ARG A 125 -1.37 0.93 -19.20
CA ARG A 125 -1.49 1.98 -20.23
C ARG A 125 -2.71 1.76 -21.12
N GLN A 126 -3.35 2.86 -21.52
CA GLN A 126 -4.36 2.84 -22.57
C GLN A 126 -3.68 3.08 -23.93
N LEU A 127 -4.03 2.30 -24.95
CA LEU A 127 -3.45 2.44 -26.30
C LEU A 127 -3.59 3.86 -26.88
N LYS A 128 -4.69 4.58 -26.61
CA LYS A 128 -4.84 6.00 -27.02
C LYS A 128 -3.73 6.92 -26.51
N GLN A 129 -3.12 6.61 -25.36
CA GLN A 129 -2.00 7.36 -24.81
C GLN A 129 -0.65 6.91 -25.38
N ALA A 130 -0.57 5.74 -26.02
CA ALA A 130 0.67 5.28 -26.65
C ALA A 130 0.88 5.97 -28.01
N GLU A 131 -0.19 6.20 -28.77
CA GLU A 131 -0.15 6.90 -30.07
C GLU A 131 0.10 8.41 -29.95
N GLN A 132 -0.23 9.03 -28.81
CA GLN A 132 0.03 10.47 -28.58
C GLN A 132 1.47 10.79 -28.12
N ASN A 133 2.31 9.78 -27.90
CA ASN A 133 3.70 9.94 -27.45
C ASN A 133 4.72 9.43 -28.49
N VAL A 134 4.29 9.27 -29.74
CA VAL A 134 5.10 8.92 -30.92
C VAL A 134 4.95 10.06 -31.92
#